data_AF-A0A250DJL2-F1
#
_entry.id   AF-A0A250DJL2-F1
#
_cell.length_a   1.000
_cell.length_b   1.000
_cell.length_c   1.000
_cell.angle_alpha   90.00
_cell.angle_beta   90.00
_cell.angle_gamma   90.00
#
_symmetry.space_group_name_H-M   'P 1'
#
loop_
_entity.id
_entity.type
_entity.pdbx_description
1 polymer ?
#
loop_
_entity_poly.entity_id
_entity_poly.type
_entity_poly.pdbx_seq_one_letter_code
_entity_poly.pdbx_strand_id
1 'polypeptide(L)'
;MNIRDAVRAMVHGYPGGIGSLAPRLPRKTASTLDKELRGAHGFKLGVDDAAEIAGMCFDLDTPEALDFATAFAERMGCLLIPLPRGVRPTNVQAARALAEHSRENAELLASVCETLADNKVTDNELRDAARNGAEVVKSVQQLLAALAELNLAGKPLGVE
;
A
#
# COMPACT_ATOMS: atom_id res chain seq x y z
N MET A 1 4.24 -15.72 -7.81
CA MET A 1 5.56 -15.47 -8.44
C MET A 1 6.68 -16.06 -7.55
N ASN A 2 7.82 -16.56 -8.07
CA ASN A 2 8.94 -16.98 -7.19
C ASN A 2 9.70 -15.73 -6.69
N ILE A 3 10.06 -15.71 -5.41
CA ILE A 3 10.84 -14.65 -4.75
C ILE A 3 12.05 -14.19 -5.58
N ARG A 4 12.80 -15.12 -6.20
CA ARG A 4 13.98 -14.74 -7.00
C ARG A 4 13.60 -14.02 -8.29
N ASP A 5 12.51 -14.42 -8.93
CA ASP A 5 12.02 -13.78 -10.14
C ASP A 5 11.45 -12.39 -9.83
N ALA A 6 10.84 -12.22 -8.66
CA ALA A 6 10.41 -10.93 -8.14
C ALA A 6 11.60 -9.97 -7.97
N VAL A 7 12.68 -10.38 -7.28
CA VAL A 7 13.87 -9.52 -7.14
C VAL A 7 14.53 -9.23 -8.50
N ARG A 8 14.47 -10.18 -9.44
CA ARG A 8 14.96 -9.94 -10.81
C ARG A 8 14.12 -8.87 -11.53
N ALA A 9 12.80 -8.92 -11.42
CA ALA A 9 11.91 -7.91 -11.99
C ALA A 9 12.21 -6.52 -11.42
N MET A 10 12.43 -6.43 -10.10
CA MET A 10 12.84 -5.19 -9.43
C MET A 10 14.15 -4.62 -9.97
N VAL A 11 15.17 -5.46 -10.14
CA VAL A 11 16.45 -5.03 -10.71
C VAL A 11 16.32 -4.59 -12.18
N HIS A 12 15.39 -5.17 -12.93
CA HIS A 12 15.07 -4.73 -14.29
C HIS A 12 14.30 -3.40 -14.34
N GLY A 13 13.35 -3.21 -13.42
CA GLY A 13 12.57 -1.97 -13.27
C GLY A 13 13.35 -0.79 -12.70
N TYR A 14 14.46 -1.05 -12.00
CA TYR A 14 15.32 -0.02 -11.45
C TYR A 14 15.94 0.87 -12.56
N PRO A 15 15.97 2.20 -12.42
CA PRO A 15 16.59 3.10 -13.39
C PRO A 15 18.07 2.79 -13.67
N GLY A 16 18.36 2.45 -14.93
CA GLY A 16 19.69 1.99 -15.37
C GLY A 16 19.99 0.51 -15.05
N GLY A 17 18.97 -0.22 -14.58
CA GLY A 17 18.98 -1.66 -14.36
C GLY A 17 20.11 -2.16 -13.46
N ILE A 18 20.56 -3.38 -13.72
CA ILE A 18 21.60 -4.05 -12.94
C ILE A 18 22.94 -3.30 -12.94
N GLY A 19 23.29 -2.62 -14.03
CA GLY A 19 24.55 -1.88 -14.14
C GLY A 19 24.59 -0.65 -13.22
N SER A 20 23.44 -0.03 -13.03
CA SER A 20 23.24 1.09 -12.10
C SER A 20 23.08 0.59 -10.66
N LEU A 21 22.29 -0.47 -10.45
CA LEU A 21 21.95 -0.95 -9.11
C LEU A 21 23.13 -1.66 -8.41
N ALA A 22 23.85 -2.55 -9.11
CA ALA A 22 24.85 -3.41 -8.47
C ALA A 22 25.96 -2.65 -7.71
N PRO A 23 26.52 -1.54 -8.23
CA PRO A 23 27.52 -0.76 -7.50
C PRO A 23 27.02 -0.11 -6.20
N ARG A 24 25.70 0.01 -6.00
CA ARG A 24 25.08 0.54 -4.78
C ARG A 24 24.97 -0.51 -3.68
N LEU A 25 25.06 -1.79 -4.03
CA LEU A 25 25.11 -2.88 -3.05
C LEU A 25 26.53 -3.10 -2.53
N PRO A 26 26.71 -3.49 -1.25
CA PRO A 26 28.02 -3.69 -0.67
C PRO A 26 28.86 -4.72 -1.46
N ARG A 27 30.01 -4.27 -2.00
CA ARG A 27 31.02 -5.11 -2.68
C ARG A 27 30.45 -5.97 -3.82
N LYS A 28 29.46 -5.46 -4.56
CA LYS A 28 28.78 -6.21 -5.63
C LYS A 28 29.08 -5.69 -7.02
N THR A 29 29.32 -6.62 -7.95
CA THR A 29 29.44 -6.31 -9.39
C THR A 29 28.16 -6.73 -10.11
N ALA A 30 27.88 -6.11 -11.26
CA ALA A 30 26.73 -6.48 -12.09
C ALA A 30 26.76 -7.97 -12.50
N SER A 31 27.94 -8.53 -12.80
CA SER A 31 28.07 -9.96 -13.13
C SER A 31 27.79 -10.87 -11.94
N THR A 32 28.23 -10.50 -10.73
CA THR A 32 27.93 -11.26 -9.51
C THR A 32 26.44 -11.24 -9.21
N LEU A 33 25.82 -10.05 -9.24
CA LEU A 33 24.39 -9.90 -8.97
C LEU A 33 23.56 -10.66 -10.01
N ASP A 34 23.92 -10.63 -11.30
CA ASP A 34 23.22 -11.37 -12.35
C ASP A 34 23.22 -12.88 -12.09
N LYS A 35 24.38 -13.43 -11.69
CA LYS A 35 24.51 -14.85 -11.34
C LYS A 35 23.66 -15.23 -10.13
N GLU A 36 23.59 -14.38 -9.11
CA GLU A 36 22.74 -14.61 -7.95
C GLU A 36 21.25 -14.54 -8.28
N LEU A 37 20.83 -13.57 -9.10
CA LEU A 37 19.45 -13.43 -9.58
C LEU A 37 19.03 -14.60 -10.47
N ARG A 38 19.95 -15.22 -11.21
CA ARG A 38 19.68 -16.44 -11.99
C ARG A 38 19.74 -17.71 -11.15
N GLY A 39 20.29 -17.65 -9.93
CA GLY A 39 20.54 -18.82 -9.09
C GLY A 39 21.63 -19.72 -9.66
N ALA A 40 22.66 -19.14 -10.28
CA ALA A 40 23.80 -19.89 -10.80
C ALA A 40 24.51 -20.66 -9.67
N HIS A 41 25.10 -21.81 -9.99
CA HIS A 41 25.76 -22.66 -9.01
C HIS A 41 26.86 -21.89 -8.23
N GLY A 42 26.80 -21.91 -6.91
CA GLY A 42 27.72 -21.19 -6.03
C GLY A 42 27.36 -19.72 -5.75
N PHE A 43 26.31 -19.19 -6.38
CA PHE A 43 25.84 -17.81 -6.19
C PHE A 43 24.49 -17.81 -5.47
N LYS A 44 24.46 -17.20 -4.29
CA LYS A 44 23.24 -17.09 -3.46
C LYS A 44 22.88 -15.63 -3.32
N LEU A 45 21.63 -15.29 -3.63
CA LEU A 45 21.08 -13.99 -3.30
C LEU A 45 20.89 -13.89 -1.79
N GLY A 46 21.62 -12.98 -1.14
CA GLY A 46 21.47 -12.69 0.29
C GLY A 46 20.13 -12.01 0.58
N VAL A 47 19.58 -12.25 1.78
CA VAL A 47 18.33 -11.61 2.20
C VAL A 47 18.51 -10.10 2.37
N ASP A 48 19.65 -9.66 2.89
CA ASP A 48 19.96 -8.24 3.07
C ASP A 48 20.07 -7.53 1.73
N ASP A 49 20.71 -8.16 0.73
CA ASP A 49 20.78 -7.61 -0.62
C ASP A 49 19.40 -7.52 -1.27
N ALA A 50 18.55 -8.53 -1.10
CA ALA A 50 17.19 -8.51 -1.61
C ALA A 50 16.33 -7.42 -0.94
N ALA A 51 16.50 -7.23 0.37
CA ALA A 51 15.83 -6.17 1.12
C ALA A 51 16.33 -4.77 0.70
N GLU A 52 17.63 -4.61 0.48
CA GLU A 52 18.22 -3.34 0.02
C GLU A 52 17.76 -2.99 -1.40
N ILE A 53 17.73 -3.97 -2.31
CA ILE A 53 17.12 -3.81 -3.64
C ILE A 53 15.67 -3.34 -3.51
N ALA A 54 14.91 -3.96 -2.62
CA ALA A 54 13.52 -3.58 -2.38
C ALA A 54 13.37 -2.18 -1.83
N GLY A 55 14.21 -1.78 -0.86
CA GLY A 55 14.25 -0.40 -0.34
C GLY A 55 14.55 0.61 -1.43
N MET A 56 15.60 0.39 -2.23
CA MET A 56 15.97 1.28 -3.33
C MET A 56 14.86 1.43 -4.40
N CYS A 57 14.19 0.33 -4.75
CA CYS A 57 13.07 0.35 -5.68
C CYS A 57 11.84 1.06 -5.07
N PHE A 58 11.60 0.86 -3.78
CA PHE A 58 10.52 1.51 -3.04
C PHE A 58 10.70 3.02 -2.92
N ASP A 59 11.92 3.47 -2.65
CA ASP A 59 12.28 4.90 -2.54
C ASP A 59 12.16 5.63 -3.88
N LEU A 60 12.40 4.92 -4.99
CA LEU A 60 12.26 5.46 -6.35
C LEU A 60 10.86 5.30 -6.94
N ASP A 61 9.93 4.72 -6.19
CA ASP A 61 8.57 4.43 -6.65
C ASP A 61 8.50 3.63 -7.96
N THR A 62 9.37 2.63 -8.11
CA THR A 62 9.30 1.73 -9.26
C THR A 62 8.06 0.84 -9.17
N PRO A 63 7.39 0.49 -10.29
CA PRO A 63 6.21 -0.38 -10.28
C PRO A 63 6.41 -1.70 -9.54
N GLU A 64 7.60 -2.29 -9.64
CA GLU A 64 7.97 -3.58 -9.06
C GLU A 64 8.40 -3.49 -7.58
N ALA A 65 8.36 -2.30 -6.97
CA ALA A 65 8.95 -2.03 -5.65
C ALA A 65 8.52 -2.98 -4.52
N LEU A 66 7.31 -3.55 -4.63
CA LEU A 66 6.75 -4.45 -3.63
C LEU A 66 6.82 -5.93 -4.02
N ASP A 67 7.32 -6.26 -5.22
CA ASP A 67 7.25 -7.62 -5.77
C ASP A 67 7.93 -8.66 -4.88
N PHE A 68 9.07 -8.31 -4.26
CA PHE A 68 9.75 -9.18 -3.30
C PHE A 68 8.86 -9.49 -2.08
N ALA A 69 8.25 -8.46 -1.48
CA ALA A 69 7.38 -8.60 -0.32
C ALA A 69 6.07 -9.33 -0.68
N THR A 70 5.50 -9.03 -1.85
CA THR A 70 4.30 -9.69 -2.39
C THR A 70 4.56 -11.18 -2.61
N ALA A 71 5.64 -11.54 -3.30
CA ALA A 71 6.00 -12.93 -3.54
C ALA A 71 6.28 -13.71 -2.25
N PHE A 72 6.84 -13.05 -1.23
CA PHE A 72 7.01 -13.64 0.10
C PHE A 72 5.66 -13.86 0.81
N ALA A 73 4.79 -12.85 0.82
CA ALA A 73 3.45 -12.94 1.42
C ALA A 73 2.58 -14.02 0.75
N GLU A 74 2.56 -14.08 -0.59
CA GLU A 74 1.88 -15.12 -1.37
C GLU A 74 2.31 -16.52 -0.95
N ARG A 75 3.62 -16.74 -0.80
CA ARG A 75 4.18 -18.04 -0.40
C ARG A 75 3.72 -18.47 1.00
N MET A 76 3.43 -17.51 1.86
CA MET A 76 2.94 -17.74 3.22
C MET A 76 1.40 -17.79 3.30
N GLY A 77 0.69 -17.58 2.19
CA GLY A 77 -0.77 -17.46 2.18
C GLY A 77 -1.28 -16.20 2.89
N CYS A 78 -0.47 -15.14 2.92
CA CYS A 78 -0.78 -13.86 3.57
C CYS A 78 -1.07 -12.76 2.55
N LEU A 79 -1.78 -11.73 2.99
CA LEU A 79 -2.00 -10.49 2.23
C LEU A 79 -0.94 -9.45 2.60
N LEU A 80 -0.38 -8.77 1.60
CA LEU A 80 0.44 -7.57 1.79
C LEU A 80 -0.45 -6.33 1.67
N ILE A 81 -0.47 -5.50 2.70
CA ILE A 81 -1.13 -4.18 2.67
C ILE A 81 -0.03 -3.13 2.80
N PRO A 82 0.25 -2.33 1.75
CA PRO A 82 1.27 -1.28 1.83
C PRO A 82 0.81 -0.16 2.76
N LEU A 83 1.74 0.36 3.56
CA LEU A 83 1.48 1.57 4.35
C LEU A 83 1.51 2.81 3.45
N PRO A 84 0.68 3.84 3.74
CA PRO A 84 0.78 5.11 3.04
C PRO A 84 2.18 5.72 3.19
N ARG A 85 2.81 6.13 2.08
CA ARG A 85 4.13 6.78 2.10
C ARG A 85 4.06 8.13 2.80
N GLY A 86 5.13 8.50 3.52
CA GLY A 86 5.22 9.78 4.23
C GLY A 86 4.38 9.89 5.51
N VAL A 87 3.48 8.93 5.76
CA VAL A 87 2.72 8.84 7.00
C VAL A 87 3.39 7.78 7.86
N ARG A 88 4.05 8.18 8.96
CA ARG A 88 4.22 7.28 10.10
C ARG A 88 3.01 7.49 10.97
N PRO A 89 1.89 6.76 10.78
CA PRO A 89 0.77 6.94 11.65
C PRO A 89 1.27 6.57 13.05
N THR A 90 1.23 7.52 13.97
CA THR A 90 1.31 7.13 15.37
C THR A 90 0.14 6.19 15.62
N ASN A 91 0.36 5.07 16.33
CA ASN A 91 -0.67 4.06 16.57
C ASN A 91 -2.00 4.66 17.05
N VAL A 92 -1.93 5.82 17.72
CA VAL A 92 -3.08 6.57 18.24
C VAL A 92 -3.93 7.24 17.15
N GLN A 93 -3.32 7.80 16.10
CA GLN A 93 -4.07 8.53 15.05
C GLN A 93 -4.84 7.59 14.12
N ALA A 94 -4.22 6.47 13.73
CA ALA A 94 -4.89 5.45 12.91
C ALA A 94 -6.01 4.74 13.70
N ALA A 95 -5.76 4.42 14.98
CA ALA A 95 -6.79 3.82 15.83
C ALA A 95 -7.98 4.77 16.06
N ARG A 96 -7.73 6.08 16.20
CA ARG A 96 -8.79 7.08 16.38
C ARG A 96 -9.65 7.24 15.13
N ALA A 97 -9.03 7.38 13.95
CA ALA A 97 -9.76 7.49 12.69
C ALA A 97 -10.60 6.23 12.41
N LEU A 98 -10.06 5.04 12.70
CA LEU A 98 -10.80 3.78 12.56
C LEU A 98 -11.95 3.67 13.58
N ALA A 99 -11.76 4.11 14.81
CA ALA A 99 -12.79 4.12 15.84
C ALA A 99 -13.93 5.09 15.50
N GLU A 100 -13.61 6.28 15.00
CA GLU A 100 -14.60 7.27 14.54
C GLU A 100 -15.42 6.72 13.38
N HIS A 101 -14.77 6.13 12.37
CA HIS A 101 -15.46 5.50 11.24
C HIS A 101 -16.33 4.30 11.64
N SER A 102 -15.83 3.45 12.56
CA SER A 102 -16.58 2.29 13.05
C SER A 102 -17.82 2.70 13.82
N ARG A 103 -17.76 3.83 14.55
CA ARG A 103 -18.91 4.38 15.27
C ARG A 103 -19.97 4.91 14.31
N GLU A 104 -19.58 5.70 13.31
CA GLU A 104 -20.52 6.24 12.30
C GLU A 104 -21.23 5.12 11.53
N ASN A 105 -20.50 4.06 11.18
CA ASN A 105 -21.08 2.90 10.51
C ASN A 105 -22.05 2.12 11.43
N ALA A 106 -21.73 1.99 12.73
CA ALA A 106 -22.62 1.35 13.69
C ALA A 106 -23.92 2.16 13.92
N GLU A 107 -23.82 3.49 13.99
CA GLU A 107 -24.97 4.39 14.13
C GLU A 107 -25.91 4.31 12.91
N LEU A 108 -25.35 4.25 11.70
CA LEU A 108 -26.13 4.02 10.48
C LEU A 108 -26.88 2.69 10.52
N LEU A 109 -26.18 1.59 10.86
CA LEU A 109 -26.78 0.26 10.91
C LEU A 109 -27.85 0.16 12.00
N ALA A 110 -27.66 0.78 13.15
CA ALA A 110 -28.65 0.84 14.22
C ALA A 110 -29.92 1.57 13.76
N SER A 111 -29.77 2.75 13.13
CA SER A 111 -30.89 3.52 12.59
C SER A 111 -31.68 2.74 11.52
N VAL A 112 -31.00 1.99 10.66
CA VAL A 112 -31.63 1.12 9.66
C VAL A 112 -32.39 -0.03 10.34
N CYS A 113 -31.80 -0.67 11.35
CA CYS A 113 -32.46 -1.75 12.08
C CYS A 113 -33.73 -1.28 12.81
N GLU A 114 -33.71 -0.10 13.43
CA GLU A 114 -34.88 0.50 14.07
C GLU A 114 -35.99 0.83 13.06
N THR A 115 -35.60 1.42 11.92
CA THR A 115 -36.52 1.74 10.81
C THR A 115 -37.18 0.50 10.19
N LEU A 116 -36.49 -0.65 10.24
CA LEU A 116 -37.01 -1.91 9.71
C LEU A 116 -37.78 -2.74 10.75
N ALA A 117 -37.82 -2.32 12.02
CA ALA A 117 -38.34 -3.13 13.13
C ALA A 117 -39.86 -3.34 13.08
N ASP A 118 -40.62 -2.40 12.51
CA ASP A 118 -42.08 -2.48 12.39
C ASP A 118 -42.57 -2.74 10.94
N ASN A 119 -41.63 -2.98 10.02
CA ASN A 119 -41.87 -3.20 8.59
C ASN A 119 -42.58 -2.03 7.87
N LYS A 120 -42.53 -0.80 8.43
CA LYS A 120 -43.11 0.41 7.84
C LYS A 120 -42.11 1.56 7.89
N VAL A 121 -41.43 1.80 6.78
CA VAL A 121 -40.54 2.96 6.65
C VAL A 121 -41.36 4.22 6.38
N THR A 122 -41.32 5.18 7.31
CA THR A 122 -41.92 6.51 7.13
C THR A 122 -40.99 7.44 6.37
N ASP A 123 -41.55 8.52 5.79
CA ASP A 123 -40.78 9.53 5.07
C ASP A 123 -39.71 10.22 5.93
N ASN A 124 -39.95 10.31 7.25
CA ASN A 124 -38.97 10.89 8.18
C ASN A 124 -37.81 9.91 8.43
N GLU A 125 -38.09 8.63 8.63
CA GLU A 125 -37.06 7.60 8.83
C GLU A 125 -36.21 7.38 7.58
N LEU A 126 -36.84 7.40 6.39
CA LEU A 126 -36.11 7.37 5.13
C LEU A 126 -35.17 8.58 4.99
N ARG A 127 -35.62 9.77 5.39
CA ARG A 127 -34.83 11.00 5.36
C ARG A 127 -33.68 10.97 6.37
N ASP A 128 -33.90 10.36 7.53
CA ASP A 128 -32.89 10.20 8.58
C ASP A 128 -31.83 9.17 8.18
N ALA A 129 -32.23 8.02 7.64
CA ALA A 129 -31.32 7.02 7.09
C ALA A 129 -30.50 7.58 5.92
N ALA A 130 -31.12 8.34 5.01
CA ALA A 130 -30.44 9.00 3.91
C ALA A 130 -29.42 10.04 4.39
N ARG A 131 -29.75 10.82 5.43
CA ARG A 131 -28.82 11.77 6.06
C ARG A 131 -27.63 11.05 6.69
N ASN A 132 -27.88 9.99 7.47
CA ASN A 132 -26.82 9.22 8.12
C ASN A 132 -25.91 8.54 7.08
N GLY A 133 -26.49 8.00 6.00
CA GLY A 133 -25.72 7.45 4.87
C GLY A 133 -24.89 8.52 4.16
N ALA A 134 -25.43 9.73 3.99
CA ALA A 134 -24.69 10.85 3.40
C ALA A 134 -23.52 11.31 4.28
N GLU A 135 -23.64 11.28 5.61
CA GLU A 135 -22.51 11.56 6.52
C GLU A 135 -21.40 10.50 6.38
N VAL A 136 -21.73 9.22 6.27
CA VAL A 136 -20.72 8.17 6.01
C VAL A 136 -20.04 8.38 4.66
N VAL A 137 -20.81 8.67 3.61
CA VAL A 137 -20.25 8.98 2.28
C VAL A 137 -19.36 10.23 2.35
N LYS A 138 -19.76 11.26 3.08
CA LYS A 138 -18.97 12.48 3.30
C LYS A 138 -17.66 12.19 4.02
N SER A 139 -17.66 11.37 5.07
CA SER A 139 -16.42 10.94 5.75
C SER A 139 -15.48 10.20 4.78
N VAL A 140 -16.02 9.34 3.92
CA VAL A 140 -15.24 8.67 2.87
C VAL A 140 -14.71 9.67 1.83
N GLN A 141 -15.54 10.62 1.37
CA GLN A 141 -15.13 11.65 0.41
C GLN A 141 -14.07 12.60 0.99
N GLN A 142 -14.17 12.95 2.27
CA GLN A 142 -13.16 13.75 2.97
C GLN A 142 -11.82 13.01 3.07
N LEU A 143 -11.85 11.70 3.34
CA LEU A 143 -10.66 10.86 3.30
C LEU A 143 -10.05 10.82 1.90
N LEU A 144 -10.86 10.61 0.85
CA LEU A 144 -10.41 10.61 -0.54
C LEU A 144 -9.84 11.98 -0.97
N ALA A 145 -10.44 13.08 -0.54
CA ALA A 145 -9.96 14.43 -0.80
C ALA A 145 -8.62 14.70 -0.10
N ALA A 146 -8.47 14.32 1.18
CA ALA A 146 -7.20 14.41 1.89
C ALA A 146 -6.10 13.58 1.21
N LEU A 147 -6.45 12.38 0.71
CA LEU A 147 -5.54 11.54 -0.08
C LEU A 147 -5.16 12.20 -1.41
N ALA A 148 -6.09 12.88 -2.08
CA ALA A 148 -5.84 13.61 -3.32
C ALA A 148 -4.95 14.84 -3.10
N GLU A 149 -5.14 15.58 -2.00
CA GLU A 149 -4.29 16.70 -1.61
C GLU A 149 -2.86 16.24 -1.30
N LEU A 150 -2.71 15.13 -0.58
CA LEU A 150 -1.40 14.52 -0.35
C LEU A 150 -0.74 14.04 -1.65
N ASN A 151 -1.52 13.48 -2.58
CA ASN A 151 -1.04 13.11 -3.91
C ASN A 151 -0.54 14.33 -4.70
N LEU A 152 -1.27 15.44 -4.66
CA LEU A 152 -0.88 16.68 -5.32
C LEU A 152 0.36 17.32 -4.70
N ALA A 153 0.44 17.35 -3.37
CA ALA A 153 1.61 17.86 -2.64
C ALA A 153 2.87 17.01 -2.85
N GLY A 154 2.72 15.71 -3.15
CA GLY A 154 3.81 14.80 -3.47
C GLY A 154 4.26 14.81 -4.94
N LYS A 155 3.56 15.52 -5.84
CA LYS A 155 4.00 15.68 -7.24
C LYS A 155 5.12 16.73 -7.29
N PRO A 156 6.24 16.47 -7.99
CA PRO A 156 7.29 17.46 -8.16
C PRO A 156 6.72 18.67 -8.93
N LEU A 157 7.00 19.89 -8.44
CA LEU A 157 6.73 21.12 -9.18
C LEU A 157 7.44 21.01 -10.54
N GLY A 158 6.67 21.04 -11.63
CA GLY A 158 7.22 21.01 -12.98
C GLY A 158 8.26 22.12 -13.11
N VAL A 159 9.51 21.71 -13.34
CA VAL A 159 10.56 22.62 -13.78
C VAL A 159 10.29 22.88 -15.26
N GLU A 160 9.72 24.05 -15.57
CA GLU A 160 9.85 24.68 -16.88
C GLU A 160 11.17 25.47 -16.95
#